data_AF-A0AAN6FIV2-F1
#
_entry.id   AF-A0AAN6FIV2-F1
#
_cell.length_a   1.000
_cell.length_b   1.000
_cell.length_c   1.000
_cell.angle_alpha   90.00
_cell.angle_beta   90.00
_cell.angle_gamma   90.00
#
_symmetry.space_group_name_H-M   'P 1'
#
loop_
_entity.id
_entity.type
_entity.pdbx_description
1 polymer ?
#
loop_
_entity_poly.entity_id
_entity_poly.type
_entity_poly.pdbx_seq_one_letter_code
_entity_poly.pdbx_strand_id
1 'polypeptide(L)'
;MVKKRALCCISVDIDAVAGWLGSYGGEDSTSDISRGLFAGTIGVRRLLKMFDKYKIKTTWFIPGHSLETFPEECRMIVDAGHEIVRLISVPYAWKIDS
;
A
#
# COMPACT_ATOMS: atom_id res chain seq x y z
N MET A 1 -34.04 -6.89 24.30
CA MET A 1 -33.53 -6.10 23.16
C MET A 1 -32.55 -6.95 22.36
N VAL A 2 -32.71 -7.03 21.03
CA VAL A 2 -31.75 -7.72 20.15
C VAL A 2 -30.43 -6.94 20.16
N LYS A 3 -29.29 -7.65 20.26
CA LYS A 3 -27.95 -7.05 20.26
C LYS A 3 -27.69 -6.42 18.88
N LYS A 4 -27.47 -5.10 18.84
CA LYS A 4 -27.03 -4.41 17.61
C LYS A 4 -25.61 -4.85 17.28
N ARG A 5 -25.36 -5.18 16.01
CA ARG A 5 -24.05 -5.61 15.51
C ARG A 5 -23.68 -4.76 14.29
N ALA A 6 -22.49 -4.18 14.32
CA ALA A 6 -21.86 -3.50 13.20
C ALA A 6 -20.50 -4.15 12.94
N LEU A 7 -20.18 -4.35 11.67
CA LEU A 7 -18.88 -4.83 11.20
C LEU A 7 -18.16 -3.65 10.57
N CYS A 8 -16.91 -3.42 10.98
CA CYS A 8 -16.06 -2.37 10.42
C CYS A 8 -14.79 -3.03 9.87
N CYS A 9 -14.36 -2.57 8.71
CA CYS A 9 -13.12 -3.02 8.08
C CYS A 9 -12.24 -1.80 7.79
N ILE A 10 -10.93 -2.00 7.84
CA ILE A 10 -9.95 -1.02 7.40
C ILE A 10 -9.15 -1.67 6.28
N SER A 11 -9.15 -1.02 5.12
CA SER A 11 -8.30 -1.35 3.98
C SER A 11 -7.21 -0.31 3.81
N VAL A 12 -6.05 -0.73 3.31
CA VAL A 12 -4.92 0.14 3.01
C VAL A 12 -4.43 -0.12 1.60
N ASP A 13 -4.38 0.93 0.78
CA ASP A 13 -3.91 0.84 -0.60
C ASP A 13 -2.46 1.36 -0.65
N ILE A 14 -1.53 0.53 -1.11
CA ILE A 14 -0.10 0.89 -1.20
C ILE A 14 0.17 1.54 -2.55
N ASP A 15 -0.45 2.70 -2.78
CA ASP A 15 -0.28 3.44 -4.03
C ASP A 15 1.18 3.81 -4.26
N ALA A 16 1.85 4.30 -3.20
CA ALA A 16 3.26 4.65 -3.20
C ALA A 16 3.68 5.37 -4.50
N VAL A 17 4.69 4.88 -5.19
CA VAL A 17 5.14 5.43 -6.48
C VAL A 17 4.14 5.13 -7.60
N ALA A 18 3.45 3.98 -7.55
CA ALA A 18 2.50 3.56 -8.59
C ALA A 18 1.33 4.56 -8.76
N GLY A 19 0.86 5.17 -7.66
CA GLY A 19 -0.17 6.20 -7.69
C GLY A 19 0.29 7.46 -8.42
N TRP A 20 1.52 7.92 -8.17
CA TRP A 20 2.09 9.09 -8.85
C TRP A 20 2.28 8.86 -10.35
N LEU A 21 2.75 7.66 -10.72
CA LEU A 21 2.92 7.28 -12.14
C LEU A 21 1.60 7.06 -12.88
N GLY A 22 0.52 6.79 -12.15
CA GLY A 22 -0.70 6.27 -12.77
C GLY A 22 -1.95 7.11 -12.65
N SER A 23 -2.04 7.92 -11.61
CA SER A 23 -3.29 8.61 -11.24
C SER A 23 -3.07 10.07 -10.86
N TYR A 24 -1.90 10.40 -10.30
CA TYR A 24 -1.69 11.70 -9.66
C TYR A 24 -0.78 12.67 -10.42
N GLY A 25 -0.33 12.30 -11.63
CA GLY A 25 0.42 13.19 -12.53
C GLY A 25 1.81 13.57 -12.01
N GLY A 26 2.45 12.66 -11.27
CA GLY A 26 3.75 12.88 -10.63
C GLY A 26 4.92 12.23 -11.36
N GLU A 27 4.72 11.76 -12.61
CA GLU A 27 5.70 10.97 -13.35
C GLU A 27 7.06 11.66 -13.54
N ASP A 28 7.05 12.97 -13.81
CA ASP A 28 8.26 13.77 -14.04
C ASP A 28 8.69 14.59 -12.81
N SER A 29 8.06 14.34 -11.65
CA SER A 29 8.29 15.11 -10.41
C SER A 29 9.07 14.28 -9.39
N THR A 30 10.36 14.58 -9.25
CA THR A 30 11.24 13.92 -8.27
C THR A 30 10.74 14.07 -6.84
N SER A 31 10.11 15.21 -6.52
CA SER A 31 9.44 15.44 -5.24
C SER A 31 8.31 14.45 -5.00
N ASP A 32 7.54 14.10 -6.03
CA ASP A 32 6.36 13.24 -5.91
C ASP A 32 6.75 11.78 -5.81
N ILE A 33 7.74 11.37 -6.62
CA ILE A 33 8.37 10.07 -6.48
C ILE A 33 8.94 9.89 -5.07
N SER A 34 9.55 10.92 -4.47
CA SER A 34 10.04 10.85 -3.09
C SER A 34 8.93 10.62 -2.06
N ARG A 35 7.74 11.19 -2.28
CA ARG A 35 6.55 10.94 -1.45
C ARG A 35 6.07 9.50 -1.59
N GLY A 36 6.14 8.94 -2.81
CA GLY A 36 5.86 7.54 -3.07
C GLY A 36 6.81 6.59 -2.34
N LEU A 37 8.12 6.87 -2.37
CA LEU A 37 9.13 6.10 -1.65
C LEU A 37 8.91 6.12 -0.13
N PHE A 38 8.55 7.28 0.43
CA PHE A 38 8.18 7.41 1.83
C PHE A 38 6.96 6.53 2.19
N ALA A 39 5.92 6.55 1.35
CA ALA A 39 4.71 5.77 1.58
C ALA A 39 5.00 4.27 1.59
N GLY A 40 5.78 3.77 0.62
CA GLY A 40 6.13 2.36 0.51
C GLY A 40 7.04 1.84 1.63
N THR A 41 7.96 2.67 2.14
CA THR A 41 8.94 2.27 3.18
C THR A 41 8.46 2.62 4.59
N ILE A 42 8.48 3.91 4.93
CA ILE A 42 8.18 4.40 6.27
C ILE A 42 6.67 4.36 6.56
N GLY A 43 5.84 4.65 5.56
CA GLY A 43 4.39 4.63 5.67
C GLY A 43 3.86 3.26 6.09
N VAL A 44 4.22 2.21 5.35
CA VAL A 44 3.84 0.82 5.66
C VAL A 44 4.26 0.42 7.08
N ARG A 45 5.52 0.64 7.44
CA ARG A 45 6.05 0.29 8.78
C ARG A 45 5.31 1.00 9.91
N ARG A 46 4.93 2.26 9.73
CA ARG A 46 4.16 3.03 10.73
C ARG A 46 2.74 2.51 10.89
N LEU A 47 2.08 2.17 9.78
CA LEU A 47 0.74 1.60 9.81
C LEU A 47 0.73 0.22 10.47
N LEU A 48 1.68 -0.66 10.15
CA LEU A 48 1.84 -1.95 10.81
C LEU A 48 2.02 -1.80 12.32
N LYS A 49 2.90 -0.88 12.77
CA LYS A 49 3.07 -0.58 14.19
C LYS A 49 1.78 -0.08 14.85
N MET A 50 0.99 0.74 14.13
CA MET A 50 -0.29 1.24 14.63
C MET A 50 -1.30 0.10 14.76
N PHE A 51 -1.46 -0.74 13.73
CA PHE A 51 -2.41 -1.85 13.77
C PHE A 51 -2.06 -2.89 14.82
N ASP A 52 -0.77 -3.19 15.01
CA ASP A 52 -0.30 -4.06 16.08
C ASP A 52 -0.64 -3.49 17.47
N LYS A 53 -0.38 -2.19 17.71
CA LYS A 53 -0.73 -1.52 18.97
C LYS A 53 -2.20 -1.67 19.34
N TYR A 54 -3.09 -1.61 18.37
CA TYR A 54 -4.54 -1.74 18.58
C TYR A 54 -5.08 -3.15 18.35
N LYS A 55 -4.22 -4.12 18.01
CA LYS A 55 -4.59 -5.51 17.68
C LYS A 55 -5.64 -5.62 16.57
N ILE A 56 -5.53 -4.76 15.56
CA ILE A 56 -6.46 -4.70 14.42
C ILE A 56 -5.87 -5.49 13.25
N LYS A 57 -6.67 -6.38 12.66
CA LYS A 57 -6.35 -6.97 11.36
C LYS A 57 -7.00 -6.16 10.24
N THR A 58 -6.27 -6.02 9.14
CA THR A 58 -6.64 -5.17 8.01
C THR A 58 -6.32 -5.89 6.71
N THR A 59 -6.86 -5.37 5.61
CA THR A 59 -6.62 -5.86 4.25
C THR A 59 -5.79 -4.83 3.49
N TRP A 60 -4.77 -5.29 2.76
CA TRP A 60 -3.84 -4.43 2.03
C TRP A 60 -3.94 -4.69 0.53
N PHE A 61 -4.20 -3.63 -0.24
CA PHE A 61 -4.29 -3.67 -1.68
C PHE A 61 -2.97 -3.17 -2.27
N ILE A 62 -2.23 -4.06 -2.94
CA ILE A 62 -0.85 -3.79 -3.36
C ILE A 62 -0.77 -3.80 -4.89
N PRO A 63 -0.45 -2.65 -5.54
CA PRO A 63 -0.11 -2.62 -6.95
C PRO A 63 1.10 -3.51 -7.27
N GLY A 64 1.15 -4.09 -8.47
CA GLY A 64 2.32 -4.89 -8.91
C GLY A 64 3.65 -4.14 -8.78
N HIS A 65 3.66 -2.86 -9.18
CA HIS A 65 4.82 -1.98 -9.01
C HIS A 65 5.25 -1.88 -7.54
N SER A 66 4.32 -1.63 -6.61
CA SER A 66 4.64 -1.50 -5.19
C SER A 66 5.12 -2.82 -4.58
N LEU A 67 4.58 -3.96 -5.03
CA LEU A 67 5.03 -5.29 -4.60
C LEU A 67 6.48 -5.56 -5.00
N GLU A 68 6.86 -5.20 -6.23
CA GLU A 68 8.22 -5.39 -6.75
C GLU A 68 9.20 -4.35 -6.18
N THR A 69 8.75 -3.13 -5.91
CA THR A 69 9.59 -2.04 -5.38
C THR A 69 9.85 -2.18 -3.88
N PHE A 70 8.86 -2.64 -3.11
CA PHE A 70 8.93 -2.74 -1.63
C PHE A 70 8.66 -4.17 -1.13
N PRO A 71 9.44 -5.18 -1.59
CA PRO A 71 9.17 -6.58 -1.25
C PRO A 71 9.36 -6.88 0.24
N GLU A 72 10.27 -6.17 0.92
CA GLU A 72 10.48 -6.31 2.36
C GLU A 72 9.26 -5.85 3.15
N GLU A 73 8.75 -4.65 2.87
CA GLU A 73 7.56 -4.12 3.51
C GLU A 73 6.32 -4.97 3.20
N CYS A 74 6.19 -5.47 1.97
CA CYS A 74 5.11 -6.40 1.62
C CYS A 74 5.21 -7.70 2.42
N ARG A 75 6.41 -8.24 2.63
CA ARG A 75 6.63 -9.41 3.49
C ARG A 75 6.25 -9.11 4.94
N MET A 76 6.60 -7.94 5.47
CA MET A 76 6.21 -7.53 6.83
C MET A 76 4.69 -7.53 7.03
N ILE A 77 3.92 -7.16 6.00
CA ILE A 77 2.44 -7.20 6.05
C ILE A 77 1.95 -8.64 6.22
N VAL A 78 2.51 -9.58 5.44
CA VAL A 78 2.21 -11.02 5.53
C VAL A 78 2.59 -11.58 6.90
N ASP A 79 3.82 -11.30 7.36
CA ASP A 79 4.34 -11.80 8.63
C ASP A 79 3.52 -11.28 9.82
N ALA A 80 3.00 -10.06 9.72
CA ALA A 80 2.06 -9.49 10.69
C ALA A 80 0.63 -10.06 10.58
N GLY A 81 0.37 -10.99 9.66
CA GLY A 81 -0.89 -11.71 9.51
C GLY A 81 -2.04 -10.85 8.99
N HIS A 82 -1.75 -9.85 8.17
CA HIS A 82 -2.76 -9.07 7.45
C HIS A 82 -3.10 -9.76 6.11
N GLU A 83 -4.30 -9.51 5.61
CA GLU A 83 -4.71 -9.99 4.29
C GLU A 83 -4.05 -9.13 3.19
N ILE A 84 -3.60 -9.76 2.10
CA ILE A 84 -3.10 -9.07 0.91
C ILE A 84 -3.97 -9.39 -0.30
N VAL A 85 -4.35 -8.36 -1.02
CA VAL A 85 -5.08 -8.43 -2.28
C VAL A 85 -4.28 -7.70 -3.35
N ARG A 86 -4.26 -8.27 -4.56
CA ARG A 86 -3.62 -7.62 -5.71
C ARG A 86 -4.46 -6.43 -6.18
N LEU A 87 -3.86 -5.25 -6.21
CA LEU A 87 -4.44 -4.08 -6.89
C LEU A 87 -3.98 -4.09 -8.35
N ILE A 88 -4.91 -3.88 -9.29
CA ILE A 88 -4.59 -3.87 -10.73
C ILE A 88 -3.49 -2.85 -10.99
N SER A 89 -2.42 -3.29 -11.65
CA SER A 89 -1.27 -2.46 -11.98
C SER A 89 -1.62 -1.47 -13.08
N VAL A 90 -1.07 -0.26 -12.97
CA VAL A 90 -1.05 0.70 -14.06
C VAL A 90 -0.42 0.10 -15.32
N PRO A 91 -0.97 0.34 -16.52
CA PRO A 91 -0.42 -0.18 -17.77
C PRO A 91 0.91 0.47 -18.21
N TYR A 92 1.48 1.38 -17.40
CA TYR A 92 2.59 2.25 -17.80
C TYR A 92 3.99 1.82 -17.34
N ALA A 93 4.14 0.73 -16.58
CA ALA A 93 5.45 0.27 -16.09
C ALA A 93 6.48 -0.02 -17.21
N TRP A 94 6.03 -0.20 -18.46
CA TRP A 94 6.88 -0.48 -19.63
C TRP A 94 7.39 0.76 -20.38
N LYS A 95 7.03 1.99 -19.98
CA LYS A 95 7.43 3.23 -20.69
C LYS A 95 8.65 3.94 -20.11
N ILE A 96 9.25 3.44 -19.02
CA ILE A 96 10.40 4.09 -18.37
C ILE A 96 11.75 3.57 -18.94
N ASP A 97 11.72 2.54 -19.79
CA ASP A 97 12.91 1.94 -20.42
C ASP A 97 13.02 2.19 -21.95
N SER A 98 12.43 3.27 -22.48
CA SER A 98 12.53 3.64 -23.91
C SER A 98 13.13 5.02 -24.15
#